data_AF-A0A3N5NSP4-F1
#
_entry.id   AF-A0A3N5NSP4-F1
#
_cell.length_a   1.000
_cell.length_b   1.000
_cell.length_c   1.000
_cell.angle_alpha   90.00
_cell.angle_beta   90.00
_cell.angle_gamma   90.00
#
_symmetry.space_group_name_H-M   'P 1'
#
loop_
_entity.id
_entity.type
_entity.pdbx_description
1 polymer ?
#
loop_
_entity_poly.entity_id
_entity_poly.type
_entity_poly.pdbx_seq_one_letter_code
_entity_poly.pdbx_strand_id
1 'polypeptide(L)'
;MDVGLRSPLLDFFKRGEVAKDVRLLAARGALAPRAHEQIALLAILTEDGDPEVRGAAEATLASIPSESLALFLGKSDVAESLRDFFRGRGVEPVPGGDAGDEPLVDTDLGGEPLAEVEEGEGERQSASQRLGQLNVADRMKAAMKGSKEERAILIRDPNKLVSASVLSSPKLTESEVESFAKMANVSEEVLR
;
A
#
# COMPACT_ATOMS: atom_id res chain seq x y z
N MET A 1 9.06 -5.51 14.12
CA MET A 1 10.29 -5.01 13.48
C MET A 1 10.28 -3.50 13.31
N ASP A 2 11.42 -2.81 13.53
CA ASP A 2 11.61 -1.42 13.07
C ASP A 2 12.19 -1.41 11.65
N VAL A 3 11.41 -0.91 10.70
CA VAL A 3 11.75 -0.83 9.26
C VAL A 3 12.34 0.53 8.87
N GLY A 4 12.53 1.46 9.82
CA GLY A 4 13.13 2.78 9.60
C GLY A 4 12.32 3.74 8.71
N LEU A 5 11.23 3.27 8.10
CA LEU A 5 10.32 4.04 7.27
C LEU A 5 9.16 4.61 8.09
N ARG A 6 8.94 5.91 7.95
CA ARG A 6 7.78 6.63 8.52
C ARG A 6 6.74 6.83 7.43
N SER A 7 5.56 6.29 7.66
CA SER A 7 4.42 6.44 6.77
C SER A 7 3.15 6.29 7.63
N PRO A 8 2.14 7.15 7.44
CA PRO A 8 0.85 7.00 8.12
C PRO A 8 0.26 5.60 7.93
N LEU A 9 0.38 5.02 6.73
CA LEU A 9 -0.12 3.68 6.45
C LEU A 9 0.60 2.64 7.32
N LEU A 10 1.93 2.62 7.30
CA LEU A 10 2.71 1.65 8.07
C LEU A 10 2.48 1.77 9.58
N ASP A 11 2.24 2.98 10.05
CA ASP A 11 1.98 3.25 11.46
C ASP A 11 0.70 2.58 11.97
N PHE A 12 -0.37 2.49 11.15
CA PHE A 12 -1.56 1.71 11.50
C PHE A 12 -1.25 0.22 11.68
N PHE A 13 -0.44 -0.36 10.79
CA PHE A 13 -0.06 -1.77 10.86
C PHE A 13 0.86 -2.05 12.06
N LYS A 14 1.84 -1.18 12.33
CA LYS A 14 2.72 -1.29 13.50
C LYS A 14 1.96 -1.23 14.82
N ARG A 15 0.91 -0.40 14.91
CA ARG A 15 0.07 -0.28 16.10
C ARG A 15 -0.96 -1.41 16.26
N GLY A 16 -1.12 -2.27 15.24
CA GLY A 16 -2.10 -3.36 15.26
C GLY A 16 -3.55 -2.87 15.17
N GLU A 17 -3.78 -1.64 14.68
CA GLU A 17 -5.10 -1.00 14.57
C GLU A 17 -5.89 -1.50 13.34
N VAL A 18 -5.22 -2.23 12.45
CA VAL A 18 -5.80 -2.73 11.19
C VAL A 18 -6.51 -4.06 11.42
N ALA A 19 -7.73 -4.21 10.91
CA ALA A 19 -8.50 -5.46 11.01
C ALA A 19 -7.82 -6.64 10.28
N LYS A 20 -8.04 -7.87 10.75
CA LYS A 20 -7.36 -9.08 10.26
C LYS A 20 -7.49 -9.26 8.75
N ASP A 21 -8.68 -9.04 8.20
CA ASP A 21 -8.97 -9.14 6.76
C ASP A 21 -8.11 -8.20 5.92
N VAL A 22 -7.96 -6.94 6.37
CA VAL A 22 -7.09 -5.95 5.71
C VAL A 22 -5.61 -6.32 5.87
N ARG A 23 -5.20 -6.84 7.04
CA ARG A 23 -3.81 -7.34 7.22
C ARG A 23 -3.51 -8.54 6.33
N LEU A 24 -4.46 -9.44 6.17
CA LEU A 24 -4.34 -10.58 5.28
C LEU A 24 -4.28 -10.15 3.81
N LEU A 25 -5.08 -9.15 3.43
CA LEU A 25 -5.04 -8.54 2.10
C LEU A 25 -3.66 -7.92 1.81
N ALA A 26 -3.12 -7.15 2.77
CA ALA A 26 -1.79 -6.58 2.70
C ALA A 26 -0.69 -7.65 2.59
N ALA A 27 -0.76 -8.68 3.44
CA ALA A 27 0.18 -9.80 3.47
C ALA A 27 0.22 -10.57 2.16
N ARG A 28 -0.92 -10.67 1.46
CA ARG A 28 -1.01 -11.31 0.15
C ARG A 28 -0.45 -10.45 -0.99
N GLY A 29 -0.20 -9.16 -0.77
CA GLY A 29 0.32 -8.22 -1.78
C GLY A 29 -0.74 -7.42 -2.54
N ALA A 30 -2.03 -7.53 -2.18
CA ALA A 30 -3.13 -7.01 -2.99
C ALA A 30 -3.45 -5.51 -2.81
N LEU A 31 -2.83 -4.82 -1.84
CA LEU A 31 -2.98 -3.36 -1.68
C LEU A 31 -2.14 -2.57 -2.71
N ALA A 32 -0.97 -3.09 -3.10
CA ALA A 32 -0.03 -2.46 -4.03
C ALA A 32 0.36 -0.99 -3.70
N PRO A 33 0.83 -0.69 -2.46
CA PRO A 33 1.45 0.60 -2.17
C PRO A 33 2.81 0.72 -2.87
N ARG A 34 3.47 1.88 -2.75
CA ARG A 34 4.85 2.06 -3.25
C ARG A 34 5.79 0.96 -2.78
N ALA A 35 6.80 0.65 -3.60
CA ALA A 35 7.83 -0.36 -3.34
C ALA A 35 8.30 -0.37 -1.87
N HIS A 36 8.72 0.80 -1.37
CA HIS A 36 9.25 0.97 -0.01
C HIS A 36 8.26 0.55 1.06
N GLU A 37 7.02 1.01 0.94
CA GLU A 37 5.97 0.69 1.91
C GLU A 37 5.52 -0.75 1.76
N GLN A 38 5.47 -1.30 0.54
CA GLN A 38 5.11 -2.69 0.32
C GLN A 38 6.11 -3.64 1.01
N ILE A 39 7.40 -3.45 0.78
CA ILE A 39 8.44 -4.31 1.37
C ILE A 39 8.48 -4.14 2.89
N ALA A 40 8.38 -2.91 3.38
CA ALA A 40 8.29 -2.64 4.81
C ALA A 40 7.05 -3.28 5.47
N LEU A 41 5.89 -3.20 4.80
CA LEU A 41 4.63 -3.77 5.26
C LEU A 41 4.70 -5.29 5.33
N LEU A 42 5.20 -5.94 4.29
CA LEU A 42 5.39 -7.39 4.26
C LEU A 42 6.36 -7.85 5.35
N ALA A 43 7.49 -7.14 5.53
CA ALA A 43 8.45 -7.44 6.60
C ALA A 43 7.80 -7.34 7.99
N ILE A 44 7.01 -6.29 8.26
CA ILE A 44 6.26 -6.15 9.52
C ILE A 44 5.27 -7.32 9.71
N LEU A 45 4.55 -7.71 8.65
CA LEU A 45 3.51 -8.74 8.73
C LEU A 45 4.07 -10.16 8.91
N THR A 46 5.37 -10.39 8.68
CA THR A 46 6.03 -11.66 9.06
C THR A 46 6.02 -11.91 10.57
N GLU A 47 5.83 -10.86 11.38
CA GLU A 47 5.74 -10.94 12.85
C GLU A 47 4.29 -10.77 13.36
N ASP A 48 3.26 -10.79 12.50
CA ASP A 48 1.85 -10.62 12.90
C ASP A 48 1.44 -11.66 13.97
N GLY A 49 0.53 -11.32 14.87
CA GLY A 49 0.03 -12.27 15.87
C GLY A 49 -0.73 -13.45 15.25
N ASP A 50 -1.40 -13.23 14.13
CA ASP A 50 -2.18 -14.25 13.43
C ASP A 50 -1.30 -15.09 12.48
N PRO A 51 -1.26 -16.43 12.63
CA PRO A 51 -0.41 -17.30 11.81
C PRO A 51 -0.76 -17.30 10.32
N GLU A 52 -2.01 -17.05 9.98
CA GLU A 52 -2.46 -16.98 8.58
C GLU A 52 -1.87 -15.75 7.89
N VAL A 53 -1.87 -14.61 8.59
CA VAL A 53 -1.28 -13.36 8.09
C VAL A 53 0.23 -13.51 7.94
N ARG A 54 0.93 -14.05 8.95
CA ARG A 54 2.39 -14.32 8.85
C ARG A 54 2.72 -15.23 7.67
N GLY A 55 2.00 -16.34 7.54
CA GLY A 55 2.22 -17.31 6.47
C GLY A 55 2.01 -16.70 5.09
N ALA A 56 0.99 -15.87 4.93
CA ALA A 56 0.76 -15.14 3.68
C ALA A 56 1.90 -14.15 3.37
N ALA A 57 2.35 -13.38 4.36
CA ALA A 57 3.43 -12.41 4.17
C ALA A 57 4.76 -13.08 3.78
N GLU A 58 5.13 -14.17 4.45
CA GLU A 58 6.32 -14.96 4.11
C GLU A 58 6.22 -15.56 2.70
N ALA A 59 5.05 -16.11 2.33
CA ALA A 59 4.82 -16.64 0.99
C ALA A 59 4.94 -15.57 -0.09
N THR A 60 4.37 -14.39 0.15
CA THR A 60 4.47 -13.25 -0.78
C THR A 60 5.90 -12.75 -0.89
N LEU A 61 6.65 -12.60 0.20
CA LEU A 61 8.07 -12.23 0.16
C LEU A 61 8.92 -13.24 -0.61
N ALA A 62 8.67 -14.54 -0.40
CA ALA A 62 9.39 -15.61 -1.10
C ALA A 62 9.07 -15.66 -2.61
N SER A 63 7.93 -15.09 -3.03
CA SER A 63 7.55 -15.01 -4.44
C SER A 63 8.26 -13.89 -5.21
N ILE A 64 8.81 -12.90 -4.50
CA ILE A 64 9.49 -11.76 -5.13
C ILE A 64 10.84 -12.22 -5.69
N PRO A 65 11.17 -11.93 -6.96
CA PRO A 65 12.48 -12.26 -7.50
C PRO A 65 13.60 -11.64 -6.67
N SER A 66 14.59 -12.46 -6.30
CA SER A 66 15.71 -12.03 -5.45
C SER A 66 16.51 -10.88 -6.06
N GLU A 67 16.61 -10.83 -7.39
CA GLU A 67 17.25 -9.73 -8.12
C GLU A 67 16.49 -8.41 -7.93
N SER A 68 15.15 -8.43 -8.04
CA SER A 68 14.31 -7.26 -7.81
C SER A 68 14.42 -6.75 -6.37
N LEU A 69 14.41 -7.65 -5.38
CA LEU A 69 14.65 -7.29 -3.99
C LEU A 69 16.07 -6.73 -3.78
N ALA A 70 17.09 -7.34 -4.35
CA ALA A 70 18.47 -6.90 -4.21
C ALA A 70 18.69 -5.49 -4.79
N LEU A 71 18.08 -5.18 -5.94
CA LEU A 71 18.09 -3.83 -6.51
C LEU A 71 17.37 -2.83 -5.60
N PHE A 72 16.19 -3.19 -5.08
CA PHE A 72 15.44 -2.35 -4.15
C PHE A 72 16.26 -2.05 -2.87
N LEU A 73 16.82 -3.07 -2.23
CA LEU A 73 17.62 -2.93 -1.01
C LEU A 73 18.91 -2.11 -1.21
N GLY A 74 19.36 -2.01 -2.45
CA GLY A 74 20.47 -1.20 -2.91
C GLY A 74 20.25 0.32 -2.87
N LYS A 75 18.99 0.77 -2.80
CA LYS A 75 18.66 2.20 -2.74
C LYS A 75 19.20 2.83 -1.45
N SER A 76 19.63 4.08 -1.53
CA SER A 76 20.26 4.80 -0.41
C SER A 76 19.29 5.15 0.72
N ASP A 77 18.00 5.25 0.42
CA ASP A 77 16.89 5.58 1.32
C ASP A 77 16.29 4.35 2.04
N VAL A 78 16.76 3.13 1.75
CA VAL A 78 16.39 1.93 2.49
C VAL A 78 17.13 1.88 3.84
N ALA A 79 16.38 1.64 4.91
CA ALA A 79 16.93 1.53 6.25
C ALA A 79 17.80 0.28 6.44
N GLU A 80 18.85 0.38 7.24
CA GLU A 80 19.79 -0.72 7.48
C GLU A 80 19.11 -1.94 8.12
N SER A 81 18.15 -1.72 9.03
CA SER A 81 17.39 -2.79 9.66
C SER A 81 16.61 -3.64 8.64
N LEU A 82 16.07 -3.01 7.59
CA LEU A 82 15.39 -3.71 6.51
C LEU A 82 16.40 -4.48 5.65
N ARG A 83 17.58 -3.92 5.39
CA ARG A 83 18.67 -4.66 4.71
C ARG A 83 19.08 -5.89 5.51
N ASP A 84 19.30 -5.76 6.81
CA ASP A 84 19.68 -6.86 7.69
C ASP A 84 18.62 -7.99 7.70
N PHE A 85 17.34 -7.62 7.71
CA PHE A 85 16.24 -8.58 7.63
C PHE A 85 16.30 -9.46 6.37
N PHE A 86 16.68 -8.89 5.23
CA PHE A 86 16.79 -9.60 3.96
C PHE A 86 18.16 -10.28 3.76
N ARG A 87 19.25 -9.74 4.30
CA ARG A 87 20.54 -10.46 4.38
C ARG A 87 20.40 -11.76 5.17
N GLY A 88 19.64 -11.75 6.26
CA GLY A 88 19.28 -12.95 7.01
C GLY A 88 18.48 -13.98 6.19
N ARG A 89 17.91 -13.59 5.06
CA ARG A 89 17.20 -14.43 4.08
C ARG A 89 18.04 -14.72 2.82
N GLY A 90 19.32 -14.36 2.81
CA GLY A 90 20.24 -14.62 1.70
C GLY A 90 20.11 -13.65 0.52
N VAL A 91 19.45 -12.50 0.70
CA VAL A 91 19.35 -11.45 -0.33
C VAL A 91 20.33 -10.34 0.00
N GLU A 92 21.40 -10.23 -0.78
CA GLU A 92 22.39 -9.17 -0.65
C GLU A 92 21.99 -7.95 -1.51
N PRO A 93 22.06 -6.72 -0.96
CA PRO A 93 21.75 -5.52 -1.72
C PRO A 93 22.78 -5.30 -2.84
N VAL A 94 22.31 -4.92 -4.03
CA VAL A 94 23.18 -4.47 -5.11
C VAL A 94 23.51 -3.00 -4.89
N PRO A 95 24.78 -2.60 -4.67
CA PRO A 95 25.13 -1.21 -4.43
C PRO A 95 24.69 -0.30 -5.58
N GLY A 96 23.98 0.79 -5.26
CA GLY A 96 23.48 1.71 -6.28
C GLY A 96 22.31 1.17 -7.09
N GLY A 97 21.56 0.21 -6.55
CA GLY A 97 20.33 -0.29 -7.16
C GLY A 97 19.33 0.86 -7.42
N ASP A 98 18.72 0.82 -8.60
CA ASP A 98 17.76 1.82 -9.09
C ASP A 98 16.40 1.16 -9.32
N ALA A 99 15.79 0.68 -8.23
CA ALA A 99 14.41 0.22 -8.28
C ALA A 99 13.45 1.42 -8.19
N GLY A 100 12.50 1.49 -9.13
CA GLY A 100 11.44 2.49 -9.10
C GLY A 100 10.54 2.39 -7.87
N ASP A 101 9.59 3.31 -7.77
CA ASP A 101 8.62 3.34 -6.67
C ASP A 101 7.41 2.42 -6.90
N GLU A 102 7.37 1.73 -8.05
CA GLU A 102 6.32 0.77 -8.37
C GLU A 102 6.34 -0.43 -7.42
N PRO A 103 5.16 -0.94 -7.03
CA PRO A 103 5.08 -2.16 -6.22
C PRO A 103 5.87 -3.30 -6.86
N LEU A 104 6.70 -4.00 -6.09
CA LEU A 104 7.43 -5.19 -6.54
C LEU A 104 6.51 -6.40 -6.70
N VAL A 105 5.38 -6.38 -6.01
CA VAL A 105 4.31 -7.38 -6.13
C VAL A 105 3.02 -6.66 -6.42
N ASP A 106 2.27 -7.12 -7.41
CA ASP A 106 0.87 -6.80 -7.49
C ASP A 106 0.06 -8.06 -7.79
N THR A 107 -0.38 -8.70 -6.71
CA THR A 107 -1.24 -9.88 -6.77
C THR A 107 -2.68 -9.39 -6.74
N ASP A 108 -3.26 -9.16 -7.90
CA ASP A 108 -4.73 -9.02 -8.06
C ASP A 108 -5.50 -10.32 -7.69
N LEU A 109 -4.92 -11.20 -6.87
CA LEU A 109 -5.52 -12.40 -6.31
C LEU A 109 -6.53 -12.02 -5.20
N GLY A 110 -7.68 -11.49 -5.61
CA GLY A 110 -8.82 -11.29 -4.70
C GLY A 110 -9.70 -10.07 -4.99
N GLY A 111 -9.58 -9.46 -6.16
CA GLY A 111 -10.70 -8.76 -6.77
C GLY A 111 -10.92 -9.42 -8.11
N GLU A 112 -12.12 -9.91 -8.38
CA GLU A 112 -12.64 -9.84 -9.74
C GLU A 112 -12.20 -8.47 -10.30
N PRO A 113 -11.79 -8.35 -11.59
CA PRO A 113 -11.71 -7.02 -12.20
C PRO A 113 -12.99 -6.34 -11.77
N LEU A 114 -12.89 -5.20 -11.05
CA LEU A 114 -14.06 -4.39 -10.71
C LEU A 114 -14.79 -4.32 -12.03
N ALA A 115 -15.90 -5.08 -12.14
CA ALA A 115 -16.40 -5.43 -13.45
C ALA A 115 -16.47 -4.12 -14.21
N GLU A 116 -15.91 -4.10 -15.42
CA GLU A 116 -16.41 -3.18 -16.41
C GLU A 116 -17.90 -3.48 -16.42
N VAL A 117 -18.65 -2.74 -15.59
CA VAL A 117 -20.09 -2.81 -15.56
C VAL A 117 -20.41 -2.39 -16.97
N GLU A 118 -20.79 -3.37 -17.79
CA GLU A 118 -21.26 -3.13 -19.14
C GLU A 118 -22.17 -1.92 -19.06
N GLU A 119 -21.93 -0.93 -19.93
CA GLU A 119 -22.73 0.28 -20.03
C GLU A 119 -24.17 -0.10 -20.44
N GLY A 120 -24.92 -0.65 -19.48
CA GLY A 120 -26.36 -0.72 -19.49
C GLY A 120 -26.88 0.63 -19.05
N GLU A 121 -27.85 1.14 -19.79
CA GLU A 121 -28.49 2.45 -19.63
C GLU A 121 -29.25 2.59 -18.30
N GLY A 122 -28.52 2.59 -17.19
CA GLY A 122 -28.94 2.95 -15.84
C GLY A 122 -28.04 4.08 -15.33
N GLU A 123 -28.60 4.97 -14.51
CA GLU A 123 -27.98 6.22 -14.02
C GLU A 123 -26.48 6.04 -13.71
N ARG A 124 -25.60 6.68 -14.50
CA ARG A 124 -24.15 6.69 -14.28
C ARG A 124 -23.88 7.18 -12.85
N GLN A 125 -23.59 6.26 -11.93
CA GLN A 125 -23.21 6.60 -10.57
C GLN A 125 -21.93 7.44 -10.62
N SER A 126 -21.91 8.58 -9.92
CA SER A 126 -20.70 9.37 -9.77
C SER A 126 -19.62 8.56 -9.04
N ALA A 127 -18.33 8.87 -9.28
CA ALA A 127 -17.22 8.20 -8.60
C ALA A 127 -17.39 8.22 -7.07
N SER A 128 -17.88 9.34 -6.52
CA SER A 128 -18.19 9.48 -5.09
C SER A 128 -19.25 8.49 -4.60
N GLN A 129 -20.35 8.31 -5.34
CA GLN A 129 -21.42 7.39 -4.98
C GLN A 129 -20.95 5.94 -5.01
N ARG A 130 -20.14 5.58 -6.01
CA ARG A 130 -19.57 4.24 -6.15
C ARG A 130 -18.58 3.95 -5.02
N LEU A 131 -17.64 4.85 -4.76
CA LEU A 131 -16.67 4.71 -3.67
C LEU A 131 -17.34 4.62 -2.29
N GLY A 132 -18.44 5.34 -2.07
CA GLY A 132 -19.20 5.30 -0.82
C GLY A 132 -19.89 3.96 -0.53
N GLN A 133 -20.08 3.10 -1.54
CA GLN A 133 -20.66 1.76 -1.39
C GLN A 133 -19.60 0.69 -1.10
N LEU A 134 -18.32 1.00 -1.28
CA LEU A 134 -17.22 0.06 -1.08
C LEU A 134 -16.89 -0.11 0.41
N ASN A 135 -16.45 -1.31 0.78
CA ASN A 135 -15.88 -1.55 2.10
C ASN A 135 -14.51 -0.84 2.25
N VAL A 136 -13.92 -0.90 3.44
CA VAL A 136 -12.62 -0.24 3.72
C VAL A 136 -11.51 -0.80 2.81
N ALA A 137 -11.42 -2.13 2.67
CA ALA A 137 -10.39 -2.79 1.87
C ALA A 137 -10.44 -2.37 0.39
N ASP A 138 -11.63 -2.34 -0.22
CA ASP A 138 -11.80 -1.96 -1.62
C ASP A 138 -11.58 -0.46 -1.83
N ARG A 139 -11.90 0.39 -0.84
CA ARG A 139 -11.50 1.80 -0.86
C ARG A 139 -9.98 1.98 -0.76
N MET A 140 -9.29 1.16 0.04
CA MET A 140 -7.82 1.18 0.07
C MET A 140 -7.21 0.76 -1.27
N LYS A 141 -7.74 -0.29 -1.91
CA LYS A 141 -7.33 -0.68 -3.28
C LYS A 141 -7.57 0.45 -4.28
N ALA A 142 -8.75 1.08 -4.24
CA ALA A 142 -9.07 2.22 -5.08
C ALA A 142 -8.17 3.43 -4.82
N ALA A 143 -7.76 3.67 -3.57
CA ALA A 143 -6.81 4.72 -3.21
C ALA A 143 -5.43 4.50 -3.86
N MET A 144 -4.96 3.26 -3.93
CA MET A 144 -3.63 2.94 -4.45
C MET A 144 -3.63 2.79 -5.98
N LYS A 145 -4.61 2.08 -6.54
CA LYS A 145 -4.67 1.70 -7.97
C LYS A 145 -5.55 2.59 -8.82
N GLY A 146 -6.52 3.27 -8.21
CA GLY A 146 -7.55 4.06 -8.89
C GLY A 146 -7.03 5.33 -9.55
N SER A 147 -7.98 6.07 -10.10
CA SER A 147 -7.78 7.32 -10.80
C SER A 147 -7.42 8.48 -9.87
N LYS A 148 -6.88 9.57 -10.45
CA LYS A 148 -6.64 10.83 -9.74
C LYS A 148 -7.91 11.39 -9.10
N GLU A 149 -9.07 11.23 -9.75
CA GLU A 149 -10.37 11.66 -9.22
C GLU A 149 -10.75 10.88 -7.96
N GLU A 150 -10.60 9.56 -7.99
CA GLU A 150 -10.89 8.70 -6.85
C GLU A 150 -10.00 9.03 -5.65
N ARG A 151 -8.69 9.28 -5.88
CA ARG A 151 -7.79 9.74 -4.81
C ARG A 151 -8.20 11.10 -4.23
N ALA A 152 -8.62 12.04 -5.06
CA ALA A 152 -9.11 13.35 -4.61
C ALA A 152 -10.39 13.27 -3.77
N ILE A 153 -11.17 12.19 -3.93
CA ILE A 153 -12.32 11.88 -3.09
C ILE A 153 -11.84 11.20 -1.79
N LEU A 154 -11.06 10.13 -1.90
CA LEU A 154 -10.64 9.27 -0.78
C LEU A 154 -9.65 9.92 0.18
N ILE A 155 -8.94 10.98 -0.21
CA ILE A 155 -8.06 11.72 0.73
C ILE A 155 -8.83 12.34 1.89
N ARG A 156 -10.14 12.53 1.72
CA ARG A 156 -11.08 13.04 2.73
C ARG A 156 -11.96 11.94 3.33
N ASP A 157 -11.61 10.68 3.11
CA ASP A 157 -12.35 9.55 3.65
C ASP A 157 -12.43 9.64 5.19
N PRO A 158 -13.59 9.37 5.81
CA PRO A 158 -13.70 9.35 7.26
C PRO A 158 -12.83 8.26 7.91
N ASN A 159 -12.48 7.20 7.17
CA ASN A 159 -11.55 6.19 7.62
C ASN A 159 -10.10 6.61 7.29
N LYS A 160 -9.35 6.92 8.34
CA LYS A 160 -7.95 7.37 8.26
C LYS A 160 -7.01 6.38 7.56
N LEU A 161 -7.30 5.07 7.65
CA LEU A 161 -6.51 4.06 6.95
C LEU A 161 -6.67 4.19 5.42
N VAL A 162 -7.86 4.58 4.95
CA VAL A 162 -8.12 4.87 3.53
C VAL A 162 -7.41 6.15 3.12
N SER A 163 -7.50 7.22 3.92
CA SER A 163 -6.77 8.48 3.64
C SER A 163 -5.26 8.27 3.60
N ALA A 164 -4.71 7.50 4.55
CA ALA A 164 -3.30 7.10 4.57
C ALA A 164 -2.91 6.30 3.32
N SER A 165 -3.79 5.40 2.85
CA SER A 165 -3.57 4.62 1.63
C SER A 165 -3.45 5.48 0.37
N VAL A 166 -4.13 6.64 0.32
CA VAL A 166 -3.98 7.60 -0.79
C VAL A 166 -2.57 8.17 -0.85
N LEU A 167 -1.99 8.49 0.31
CA LEU A 167 -0.62 9.01 0.41
C LEU A 167 0.43 7.97 -0.02
N SER A 168 0.13 6.71 0.25
CA SER A 168 0.93 5.54 -0.12
C SER A 168 0.77 5.09 -1.58
N SER A 169 -0.08 5.75 -2.37
CA SER A 169 -0.26 5.39 -3.78
C SER A 169 1.05 5.60 -4.56
N PRO A 170 1.46 4.62 -5.40
CA PRO A 170 2.59 4.80 -6.32
C PRO A 170 2.28 5.78 -7.45
N LYS A 171 1.00 6.11 -7.67
CA LYS A 171 0.54 7.05 -8.70
C LYS A 171 0.33 8.47 -8.16
N LEU A 172 0.67 8.74 -6.91
CA LEU A 172 0.50 10.05 -6.29
C LEU A 172 1.52 11.05 -6.86
N THR A 173 1.03 12.19 -7.33
CA THR A 173 1.86 13.25 -7.92
C THR A 173 2.01 14.46 -6.99
N GLU A 174 3.07 15.25 -7.18
CA GLU A 174 3.28 16.49 -6.42
C GLU A 174 2.11 17.48 -6.55
N SER A 175 1.51 17.57 -7.75
CA SER A 175 0.32 18.40 -7.99
C SER A 175 -0.88 17.96 -7.15
N GLU A 176 -1.06 16.65 -6.95
CA GLU A 176 -2.09 16.15 -6.03
C GLU A 176 -1.77 16.50 -4.59
N VAL A 177 -0.52 16.32 -4.16
CA VAL A 177 -0.09 16.68 -2.79
C VAL A 177 -0.33 18.16 -2.50
N GLU A 178 0.06 19.05 -3.41
CA GLU A 178 -0.20 20.49 -3.28
C GLU A 178 -1.71 20.79 -3.19
N SER A 179 -2.50 20.09 -4.01
CA SER A 179 -3.96 20.25 -4.00
C SER A 179 -4.56 19.77 -2.67
N PHE A 180 -4.09 18.65 -2.14
CA PHE A 180 -4.56 18.08 -0.87
C PHE A 180 -4.20 18.98 0.32
N ALA A 181 -2.98 19.53 0.34
CA ALA A 181 -2.53 20.45 1.37
C ALA A 181 -3.38 21.75 1.44
N LYS A 182 -3.98 22.16 0.32
CA LYS A 182 -4.87 23.34 0.25
C LYS A 182 -6.31 23.04 0.66
N MET A 183 -6.68 21.77 0.87
CA MET A 183 -8.05 21.40 1.25
C MET A 183 -8.30 21.66 2.72
N ALA A 184 -9.37 22.40 3.04
CA ALA A 184 -9.73 22.74 4.42
C ALA A 184 -10.29 21.56 5.23
N ASN A 185 -10.72 20.48 4.58
CA ASN A 185 -11.43 19.35 5.20
C ASN A 185 -10.67 18.02 5.12
N VAL A 186 -9.37 18.07 4.97
CA VAL A 186 -8.48 16.90 5.05
C VAL A 186 -8.04 16.70 6.51
N SER A 187 -7.91 15.44 6.93
CA SER A 187 -7.52 15.14 8.32
C SER A 187 -6.10 15.59 8.64
N GLU A 188 -5.83 15.97 9.89
CA GLU A 188 -4.49 16.43 10.31
C GLU A 188 -3.39 15.38 10.06
N GLU A 189 -3.75 14.10 10.10
CA GLU A 189 -2.86 12.98 9.84
C GLU A 189 -2.35 12.93 8.39
N VAL A 190 -3.12 13.50 7.45
CA VAL A 190 -2.69 13.66 6.06
C VAL A 190 -1.77 14.87 5.89
N LEU A 191 -1.86 15.87 6.77
CA LEU A 191 -1.11 17.12 6.69
C LEU A 191 0.21 17.10 7.47
N ARG A 192 0.54 16.00 8.16
CA ARG A 192 1.70 15.85 9.04
C ARG A 192 2.84 15.06 8.40
#